data_AF-C8KHT6-F1
#
_entry.id   AF-C8KHT6-F1
#
_cell.length_a   1.000
_cell.length_b   1.000
_cell.length_c   1.000
_cell.angle_alpha   90.00
_cell.angle_beta   90.00
_cell.angle_gamma   90.00
#
_symmetry.space_group_name_H-M   'P 1'
#
loop_
_entity.id
_entity.type
_entity.pdbx_description
1 polymer ?
#
loop_
_entity_poly.entity_id
_entity_poly.type
_entity_poly.pdbx_seq_one_letter_code
_entity_poly.pdbx_strand_id
1 'polypeptide(L)'
;MRHQMILLCACLATVSATLEVVNQWSLLQFDFPPDPVLLEKFEPENTVPTGLEIGWDKLYLGIPRLRSGVPATVAWVPRSLPPGVSPVLQAYPDWSWHTAGRGDINCTGLISVYRVRADRCNRLWVLDAGVITSLDDFRRVCPPKILIFDMATDRLVRSVYFPRELLRPSSLLTNLVLDETRSSSRLSSTCDHLYAYISDTVAPEYSAYQQQFLQLVPLRRVPSFL
;
A
#
# COMPACT_ATOMS: atom_id res chain seq x y z
N MET A 1 49.34 -0.09 -55.14
CA MET A 1 48.33 0.71 -54.40
C MET A 1 47.87 -0.14 -53.22
N ARG A 2 48.19 0.25 -51.98
CA ARG A 2 47.88 -0.52 -50.76
C ARG A 2 46.62 0.05 -50.11
N HIS A 3 45.54 -0.71 -50.10
CA HIS A 3 44.33 -0.38 -49.34
C HIS A 3 44.57 -0.69 -47.85
N GLN A 4 44.63 0.34 -47.01
CA GLN A 4 44.54 0.19 -45.56
C GLN A 4 43.08 0.04 -45.18
N MET A 5 42.69 -1.14 -44.72
CA MET A 5 41.37 -1.42 -44.19
C MET A 5 41.42 -1.17 -42.67
N ILE A 6 40.88 -0.04 -42.22
CA ILE A 6 40.76 0.29 -40.79
C ILE A 6 39.55 -0.47 -40.25
N LEU A 7 39.80 -1.47 -39.40
CA LEU A 7 38.74 -2.18 -38.68
C LEU A 7 38.33 -1.33 -37.46
N LEU A 8 37.15 -0.71 -37.52
CA LEU A 8 36.54 -0.04 -36.37
C LEU A 8 35.89 -1.11 -35.48
N CYS A 9 36.53 -1.47 -34.37
CA CYS A 9 35.96 -2.39 -33.38
C CYS A 9 34.97 -1.61 -32.50
N ALA A 10 33.67 -1.75 -32.76
CA ALA A 10 32.64 -1.18 -31.91
C ALA A 10 32.50 -2.06 -30.65
N CYS A 11 33.06 -1.61 -29.52
CA CYS A 11 32.82 -2.24 -28.22
C CYS A 11 31.37 -1.96 -27.78
N LEU A 12 30.49 -2.94 -28.02
CA LEU A 12 29.16 -2.97 -27.41
C LEU A 12 29.32 -3.28 -25.91
N ALA A 13 29.28 -2.25 -25.07
CA ALA A 13 29.19 -2.43 -23.62
C ALA A 13 27.78 -2.88 -23.27
N THR A 14 27.63 -4.14 -22.88
CA THR A 14 26.38 -4.65 -22.30
C THR A 14 26.28 -4.13 -20.85
N VAL A 15 25.39 -3.17 -20.62
CA VAL A 15 25.05 -2.75 -19.25
C VAL A 15 24.18 -3.86 -18.64
N SER A 16 24.79 -4.70 -17.82
CA SER A 16 24.07 -5.64 -16.95
C SER A 16 23.69 -4.90 -15.67
N ALA A 17 22.39 -4.64 -15.48
CA ALA A 17 21.89 -4.09 -14.23
C ALA A 17 21.59 -5.24 -13.27
N THR A 18 22.37 -5.37 -12.20
CA THR A 18 22.09 -6.31 -11.10
C THR A 18 21.21 -5.63 -10.06
N LEU A 19 20.13 -6.28 -9.63
CA LEU A 19 19.33 -5.81 -8.50
C LEU A 19 20.09 -6.05 -7.18
N GLU A 20 20.13 -5.04 -6.32
CA GLU A 20 20.66 -5.15 -4.96
C GLU A 20 19.55 -5.49 -3.98
N VAL A 21 19.80 -6.43 -3.08
CA VAL A 21 18.87 -6.78 -2.00
C VAL A 21 19.01 -5.74 -0.88
N VAL A 22 18.07 -4.81 -0.79
CA VAL A 22 18.06 -3.81 0.28
C VAL A 22 17.56 -4.42 1.59
N ASN A 23 16.39 -5.08 1.56
CA ASN A 23 15.84 -5.81 2.70
C ASN A 23 15.32 -7.17 2.23
N GLN A 24 15.35 -8.15 3.12
CA GLN A 24 14.83 -9.49 2.88
C GLN A 24 14.24 -10.06 4.17
N TRP A 25 13.23 -10.91 4.07
CA TRP A 25 12.64 -11.57 5.23
C TRP A 25 12.31 -13.02 4.88
N SER A 26 12.69 -13.95 5.74
CA SER A 26 12.14 -15.31 5.68
C SER A 26 10.71 -15.32 6.20
N LEU A 27 10.46 -14.59 7.30
CA LEU A 27 9.16 -14.31 7.89
C LEU A 27 9.20 -12.87 8.42
N LEU A 28 8.09 -12.15 8.32
CA LEU A 28 7.99 -10.80 8.88
C LEU A 28 7.97 -10.87 10.41
N GLN A 29 8.60 -9.89 11.05
CA GLN A 29 8.61 -9.72 12.50
C GLN A 29 8.16 -8.31 12.82
N PHE A 30 7.42 -8.12 13.91
CA PHE A 30 6.92 -6.82 14.33
C PHE A 30 7.46 -6.44 15.71
N ASP A 31 7.61 -5.14 15.94
CA ASP A 31 7.91 -4.58 17.25
C ASP A 31 6.63 -4.45 18.08
N PHE A 32 6.22 -5.59 18.65
CA PHE A 32 4.96 -5.71 19.36
C PHE A 32 4.96 -4.87 20.65
N PRO A 33 3.83 -4.22 20.98
CA PRO A 33 3.62 -3.72 22.33
C PRO A 33 3.48 -4.93 23.29
N PRO A 34 3.58 -4.74 24.62
CA PRO A 34 3.35 -5.79 25.61
C PRO A 34 1.87 -6.19 25.67
N ASP A 35 1.39 -6.87 24.64
CA ASP A 35 -0.01 -7.23 24.39
C ASP A 35 -0.11 -8.74 24.09
N PRO A 36 -0.53 -9.56 25.06
CA PRO A 36 -0.54 -11.00 24.92
C PRO A 36 -1.54 -11.49 23.86
N VAL A 37 -2.66 -10.78 23.66
CA VAL A 37 -3.69 -11.19 22.69
C VAL A 37 -3.17 -11.04 21.28
N LEU A 38 -2.43 -9.97 21.02
CA LEU A 38 -1.84 -9.72 19.71
C LEU A 38 -0.73 -10.75 19.39
N LEU A 39 0.08 -11.11 20.39
CA LEU A 39 1.14 -12.11 20.27
C LEU A 39 0.60 -13.52 20.06
N GLU A 40 -0.43 -13.93 20.80
CA GLU A 40 -1.06 -15.25 20.68
C GLU A 40 -1.67 -15.48 19.30
N LYS A 41 -2.25 -14.43 18.70
CA LYS A 41 -2.91 -14.51 17.40
C LYS A 41 -1.96 -14.42 16.22
N PHE A 42 -0.71 -13.97 16.41
CA PHE A 42 0.19 -13.70 15.30
C PHE A 42 0.64 -14.98 14.60
N GLU A 43 0.39 -15.03 13.29
CA GLU A 43 0.80 -16.14 12.41
C GLU A 43 1.73 -15.58 11.31
N PRO A 44 3.06 -15.66 11.50
CA PRO A 44 4.04 -15.10 10.56
C PRO A 44 3.88 -15.62 9.12
N GLU A 45 3.54 -16.90 8.96
CA GLU A 45 3.32 -17.58 7.67
C GLU A 45 2.13 -17.01 6.88
N ASN A 46 1.17 -16.41 7.59
CA ASN A 46 -0.01 -15.78 7.00
C ASN A 46 0.22 -14.30 6.67
N THR A 47 1.35 -13.75 7.07
CA THR A 47 1.68 -12.32 6.95
C THR A 47 2.47 -12.05 5.67
N VAL A 48 1.75 -11.82 4.57
CA VAL A 48 2.34 -11.58 3.24
C VAL A 48 2.22 -10.11 2.85
N PRO A 49 3.35 -9.38 2.65
CA PRO A 49 3.30 -8.02 2.14
C PRO A 49 2.92 -8.05 0.65
N THR A 50 2.01 -7.17 0.24
CA THR A 50 1.59 -7.05 -1.16
C THR A 50 1.85 -5.66 -1.74
N GLY A 51 2.02 -4.65 -0.89
CA GLY A 51 2.37 -3.29 -1.29
C GLY A 51 3.71 -2.86 -0.70
N LEU A 52 4.48 -2.11 -1.47
CA LEU A 52 5.70 -1.43 -1.03
C LEU A 52 5.64 0.01 -1.53
N GLU A 53 5.95 0.97 -0.68
CA GLU A 53 6.08 2.37 -1.06
C GLU A 53 7.30 2.99 -0.38
N ILE A 54 8.04 3.79 -1.13
CA ILE A 54 9.28 4.41 -0.66
C ILE A 54 8.96 5.85 -0.27
N GLY A 55 8.91 6.12 1.04
CA GLY A 55 8.83 7.47 1.59
C GLY A 55 10.19 8.16 1.59
N TRP A 56 10.28 9.33 2.23
CA TRP A 56 11.54 10.05 2.37
C TRP A 56 12.55 9.31 3.27
N ASP A 57 12.11 8.93 4.47
CA ASP A 57 12.88 8.30 5.54
C ASP A 57 12.44 6.86 5.86
N LYS A 58 11.24 6.46 5.41
CA LYS A 58 10.62 5.16 5.68
C LYS A 58 10.32 4.36 4.41
N LEU A 59 10.41 3.04 4.50
CA LEU A 59 9.83 2.10 3.54
C LEU A 59 8.53 1.59 4.14
N TYR A 60 7.41 1.78 3.45
CA TYR A 60 6.10 1.34 3.90
C TYR A 60 5.71 0.04 3.23
N LEU A 61 5.10 -0.86 4.00
CA LEU A 61 4.58 -2.14 3.54
C LEU A 61 3.07 -2.18 3.75
N GLY A 62 2.33 -2.52 2.69
CA GLY A 62 0.92 -2.90 2.77
C GLY A 62 0.80 -4.41 2.95
N ILE A 63 0.23 -4.84 4.07
CA ILE A 63 0.14 -6.23 4.51
C ILE A 63 -1.34 -6.55 4.71
N PRO A 64 -2.10 -6.90 3.67
CA PRO A 64 -3.52 -7.15 3.78
C PRO A 64 -3.79 -8.37 4.68
N ARG A 65 -4.92 -8.35 5.39
CA ARG A 65 -5.37 -9.48 6.21
C ARG A 65 -6.01 -10.55 5.32
N LEU A 66 -5.18 -11.19 4.49
CA LEU A 66 -5.58 -12.23 3.54
C LEU A 66 -6.10 -13.48 4.24
N ARG A 67 -5.46 -13.82 5.36
CA ARG A 67 -5.75 -14.90 6.29
C ARG A 67 -5.80 -14.31 7.72
N SER A 68 -6.14 -15.15 8.70
CA SER A 68 -5.99 -14.82 10.12
C SER A 68 -4.54 -14.52 10.51
N GLY A 69 -4.37 -13.94 11.70
CA GLY A 69 -3.08 -13.78 12.33
C GLY A 69 -2.17 -12.68 11.79
N VAL A 70 -2.70 -11.76 10.97
CA VAL A 70 -1.97 -10.56 10.53
C VAL A 70 -2.18 -9.41 11.54
N PRO A 71 -1.13 -8.99 12.27
CA PRO A 71 -1.27 -8.09 13.42
C PRO A 71 -1.46 -6.63 12.99
N ALA A 72 -0.56 -6.12 12.14
CA ALA A 72 -0.66 -4.79 11.54
C ALA A 72 -0.73 -4.89 10.02
N THR A 73 -1.63 -4.10 9.41
CA THR A 73 -1.87 -4.14 7.97
C THR A 73 -1.10 -3.09 7.18
N VAL A 74 -0.52 -2.12 7.87
CA VAL A 74 0.48 -1.20 7.34
C VAL A 74 1.62 -1.15 8.32
N ALA A 75 2.83 -1.32 7.80
CA ALA A 75 4.04 -1.30 8.60
C ALA A 75 5.13 -0.53 7.88
N TRP A 76 6.21 -0.21 8.59
CA TRP A 76 7.34 0.49 8.01
C TRP A 76 8.67 0.09 8.64
N VAL A 77 9.75 0.37 7.91
CA VAL A 77 11.15 0.29 8.40
C VAL A 77 11.95 1.50 7.93
N PRO A 78 13.02 1.90 8.64
CA PRO A 78 13.88 3.00 8.19
C PRO A 78 14.53 2.69 6.84
N ARG A 79 14.67 3.71 6.00
CA ARG A 79 15.39 3.60 4.71
C ARG A 79 16.89 3.53 4.84
N SER A 80 17.44 4.06 5.95
CA SER A 80 18.88 4.19 6.19
C SER A 80 19.53 2.91 6.71
N LEU A 81 18.86 1.77 6.62
CA LEU A 81 19.39 0.48 7.04
C LEU A 81 20.43 -0.04 6.04
N PRO A 82 21.43 -0.82 6.50
CA PRO A 82 22.37 -1.48 5.59
C PRO A 82 21.64 -2.51 4.71
N PRO A 83 22.12 -2.78 3.47
CA PRO A 83 21.50 -3.74 2.57
C PRO A 83 21.57 -5.18 3.11
N GLY A 84 20.64 -6.02 2.68
CA GLY A 84 20.60 -7.46 2.98
C GLY A 84 20.06 -7.83 4.37
N VAL A 85 19.50 -6.87 5.11
CA VAL A 85 18.98 -7.10 6.48
C VAL A 85 17.51 -7.51 6.49
N SER A 86 17.08 -8.08 7.63
CA SER A 86 15.70 -8.49 7.91
C SER A 86 15.13 -7.65 9.06
N PRO A 87 14.79 -6.37 8.83
CA PRO A 87 14.45 -5.45 9.91
C PRO A 87 13.09 -5.77 10.54
N VAL A 88 13.01 -5.55 11.85
CA VAL A 88 11.75 -5.64 12.59
C VAL A 88 10.83 -4.50 12.16
N LEU A 89 9.59 -4.85 11.79
CA LEU A 89 8.60 -3.93 11.29
C LEU A 89 7.94 -3.12 12.42
N GLN A 90 7.73 -1.84 12.16
CA GLN A 90 6.98 -0.94 13.02
C GLN A 90 5.56 -0.77 12.47
N ALA A 91 4.53 -0.86 13.32
CA ALA A 91 3.15 -0.61 12.87
C ALA A 91 2.98 0.87 12.47
N TYR A 92 2.24 1.13 11.39
CA TYR A 92 2.00 2.50 10.91
C TYR A 92 0.52 2.94 11.05
N PRO A 93 0.26 4.18 11.49
CA PRO A 93 1.21 5.10 12.13
C PRO A 93 1.61 4.61 13.52
N ASP A 94 0.74 3.83 14.17
CA ASP A 94 1.00 3.14 15.43
C ASP A 94 -0.02 2.00 15.65
N TRP A 95 0.15 1.22 16.73
CA TRP A 95 -0.68 0.06 17.06
C TRP A 95 -2.16 0.35 17.37
N SER A 96 -2.54 1.60 17.64
CA SER A 96 -3.94 2.00 17.85
C SER A 96 -4.76 1.91 16.56
N TRP A 97 -4.11 1.97 15.39
CA TRP A 97 -4.77 1.82 14.10
C TRP A 97 -5.00 0.37 13.68
N HIS A 98 -4.46 -0.60 14.44
CA HIS A 98 -4.46 -2.02 14.08
C HIS A 98 -5.26 -2.90 15.05
N THR A 99 -6.31 -2.37 15.68
CA THR A 99 -7.17 -3.12 16.62
C THR A 99 -7.80 -4.37 15.98
N ALA A 100 -8.06 -4.35 14.67
CA ALA A 100 -8.58 -5.50 13.94
C ALA A 100 -7.63 -6.72 13.98
N GLY A 101 -6.33 -6.51 14.18
CA GLY A 101 -5.36 -7.60 14.42
C GLY A 101 -5.60 -8.36 15.72
N ARG A 102 -6.22 -7.71 16.72
CA ARG A 102 -6.68 -8.34 17.96
C ARG A 102 -8.06 -8.98 17.81
N GLY A 103 -8.74 -8.76 16.69
CA GLY A 103 -10.14 -9.10 16.48
C GLY A 103 -11.14 -8.02 16.95
N ASP A 104 -10.66 -6.85 17.40
CA ASP A 104 -11.52 -5.70 17.70
C ASP A 104 -11.73 -4.86 16.43
N ILE A 105 -12.87 -5.11 15.79
CA ILE A 105 -13.22 -4.49 14.53
C ILE A 105 -14.00 -3.19 14.80
N ASN A 106 -13.26 -2.08 14.80
CA ASN A 106 -13.82 -0.74 14.66
C ASN A 106 -13.47 -0.19 13.27
N CYS A 107 -14.46 0.35 12.55
CA CYS A 107 -14.25 0.85 11.19
C CYS A 107 -13.55 2.22 11.12
N THR A 108 -13.12 2.73 12.27
CA THR A 108 -12.29 3.94 12.41
C THR A 108 -10.80 3.64 12.15
N GLY A 109 -10.33 2.45 12.52
CA GLY A 109 -8.96 1.99 12.27
C GLY A 109 -8.78 1.32 10.89
N LEU A 110 -7.64 0.65 10.72
CA LEU A 110 -7.25 -0.05 9.49
C LEU A 110 -7.68 -1.53 9.53
N ILE A 111 -8.38 -1.97 8.49
CA ILE A 111 -8.93 -3.32 8.38
C ILE A 111 -8.09 -4.23 7.50
N SER A 112 -7.77 -3.84 6.27
CA SER A 112 -6.95 -4.65 5.37
C SER A 112 -6.44 -3.82 4.21
N VAL A 113 -5.17 -3.45 4.27
CA VAL A 113 -4.52 -2.55 3.31
C VAL A 113 -3.70 -3.33 2.31
N TYR A 114 -4.08 -3.24 1.04
CA TYR A 114 -3.36 -3.86 -0.07
C TYR A 114 -2.27 -2.95 -0.64
N ARG A 115 -2.54 -1.64 -0.71
CA ARG A 115 -1.62 -0.68 -1.32
C ARG A 115 -1.56 0.60 -0.51
N VAL A 116 -0.35 1.12 -0.46
CA VAL A 116 -0.02 2.46 0.02
C VAL A 116 0.69 3.19 -1.11
N ARG A 117 0.50 4.52 -1.22
CA ARG A 117 1.16 5.36 -2.23
C ARG A 117 1.56 6.69 -1.62
N ALA A 118 2.78 7.14 -1.85
CA ALA A 118 3.19 8.49 -1.50
C ALA A 118 2.80 9.44 -2.65
N ASP A 119 2.30 10.62 -2.29
CA ASP A 119 2.20 11.73 -3.25
C ASP A 119 3.36 12.70 -3.08
N ARG A 120 3.50 13.63 -4.04
CA ARG A 120 4.56 14.64 -4.01
C ARG A 120 4.48 15.64 -2.85
N CYS A 121 3.36 15.67 -2.11
CA CYS A 121 3.18 16.53 -0.94
C CYS A 121 3.52 15.81 0.37
N ASN A 122 4.27 14.71 0.30
CA ASN A 122 4.69 13.94 1.46
C ASN A 122 3.49 13.39 2.26
N ARG A 123 2.43 12.97 1.55
CA ARG A 123 1.29 12.29 2.16
C ARG A 123 1.24 10.83 1.75
N LEU A 124 0.92 9.95 2.70
CA LEU A 124 0.72 8.53 2.45
C LEU A 124 -0.76 8.25 2.25
N TRP A 125 -1.12 7.78 1.07
CA TRP A 125 -2.45 7.34 0.73
C TRP A 125 -2.56 5.84 1.00
N VAL A 126 -3.48 5.47 1.87
CA VAL A 126 -3.68 4.11 2.37
C VAL A 126 -5.02 3.60 1.87
N LEU A 127 -5.02 2.62 0.95
CA LEU A 127 -6.23 1.98 0.45
C LEU A 127 -6.60 0.79 1.34
N ASP A 128 -7.60 0.97 2.19
CA ASP A 128 -8.16 -0.07 3.04
C ASP A 128 -9.40 -0.68 2.38
N ALA A 129 -9.35 -1.98 2.11
CA ALA A 129 -10.41 -2.72 1.46
C ALA A 129 -11.62 -3.01 2.38
N GLY A 130 -11.44 -2.94 3.71
CA GLY A 130 -12.51 -3.28 4.66
C GLY A 130 -12.88 -4.76 4.72
N VAL A 131 -12.06 -5.63 4.09
CA VAL A 131 -12.26 -7.08 3.98
C VAL A 131 -11.14 -7.82 4.71
N ILE A 132 -11.50 -8.68 5.65
CA ILE A 132 -10.57 -9.61 6.31
C ILE A 132 -10.74 -11.01 5.72
N THR A 133 -9.74 -11.86 5.94
CA THR A 133 -9.75 -13.29 5.53
C THR A 133 -10.15 -13.45 4.06
N SER A 134 -9.65 -12.57 3.20
CA SER A 134 -10.07 -12.45 1.80
C SER A 134 -9.79 -13.69 0.95
N LEU A 135 -8.85 -14.55 1.38
CA LEU A 135 -8.53 -15.82 0.71
C LEU A 135 -9.23 -17.02 1.35
N ASP A 136 -9.92 -16.83 2.48
CA ASP A 136 -10.60 -17.91 3.20
C ASP A 136 -12.12 -17.81 3.02
N ASP A 137 -12.75 -16.81 3.66
CA ASP A 137 -14.21 -16.67 3.72
C ASP A 137 -14.72 -15.29 3.27
N PHE A 138 -13.82 -14.41 2.81
CA PHE A 138 -14.13 -13.09 2.24
C PHE A 138 -15.07 -12.27 3.16
N ARG A 139 -14.61 -11.90 4.35
CA ARG A 139 -15.46 -11.19 5.31
C ARG A 139 -15.35 -9.68 5.17
N ARG A 140 -16.36 -9.07 4.55
CA ARG A 140 -16.55 -7.61 4.60
C ARG A 140 -17.03 -7.19 5.98
N VAL A 141 -16.18 -6.46 6.69
CA VAL A 141 -16.47 -6.00 8.04
C VAL A 141 -16.62 -4.49 8.12
N CYS A 142 -16.05 -3.75 7.15
CA CYS A 142 -16.19 -2.30 7.04
C CYS A 142 -16.36 -1.86 5.57
N PRO A 143 -16.94 -0.68 5.31
CA PRO A 143 -16.85 -0.05 3.99
C PRO A 143 -15.37 0.19 3.63
N PRO A 144 -14.98 -0.02 2.36
CA PRO A 144 -13.64 0.35 1.94
C PRO A 144 -13.45 1.86 2.08
N LYS A 145 -12.20 2.29 2.28
CA LYS A 145 -11.85 3.68 2.49
C LYS A 145 -10.42 3.99 2.04
N ILE A 146 -10.17 5.25 1.70
CA ILE A 146 -8.83 5.82 1.61
C ILE A 146 -8.60 6.65 2.86
N LEU A 147 -7.46 6.43 3.50
CA LEU A 147 -6.95 7.28 4.57
C LEU A 147 -5.68 7.96 4.07
N ILE A 148 -5.58 9.27 4.28
CA ILE A 148 -4.44 10.08 3.84
C ILE A 148 -3.73 10.57 5.09
N PHE A 149 -2.49 10.15 5.29
CA PHE A 149 -1.64 10.56 6.41
C PHE A 149 -0.59 11.55 5.95
N ASP A 150 -0.26 12.53 6.79
CA ASP A 150 0.93 13.35 6.64
C ASP A 150 2.15 12.53 7.07
N MET A 151 3.11 12.29 6.18
CA MET A 151 4.27 11.43 6.48
C MET A 151 5.34 12.10 7.35
N ALA A 152 5.26 13.42 7.55
CA ALA A 152 6.19 14.12 8.44
C ALA A 152 5.75 14.01 9.91
N THR A 153 4.44 13.93 10.15
CA THR A 153 3.83 13.89 11.49
C THR A 153 3.15 12.57 11.82
N ASP A 154 2.98 11.70 10.84
CA ASP A 154 2.23 10.43 10.90
C ASP A 154 0.77 10.59 11.34
N ARG A 155 0.18 11.77 11.07
CA ARG A 155 -1.20 12.08 11.46
C ARG A 155 -2.15 11.94 10.29
N LEU A 156 -3.35 11.44 10.58
CA LEU A 156 -4.44 11.41 9.61
C LEU A 156 -4.82 12.85 9.21
N VAL A 157 -4.80 13.11 7.91
CA VAL A 157 -5.21 14.38 7.28
C VAL A 157 -6.64 14.27 6.75
N ARG A 158 -7.00 13.13 6.16
CA ARG A 158 -8.32 12.95 5.52
C ARG A 158 -8.73 11.49 5.44
N SER A 159 -10.02 11.26 5.61
CA SER A 159 -10.70 9.99 5.33
C SER A 159 -11.67 10.16 4.16
N VAL A 160 -11.69 9.18 3.26
CA VAL A 160 -12.57 9.13 2.08
C VAL A 160 -13.22 7.76 2.04
N TYR A 161 -14.52 7.71 2.27
CA TYR A 161 -15.29 6.46 2.24
C TYR A 161 -15.91 6.25 0.86
N PHE A 162 -15.92 5.01 0.39
CA PHE A 162 -16.59 4.66 -0.86
C PHE A 162 -18.08 4.44 -0.61
N PRO A 163 -18.97 5.17 -1.30
CA PRO A 163 -20.41 4.98 -1.17
C PRO A 163 -20.80 3.60 -1.71
N ARG A 164 -21.77 2.94 -1.07
CA ARG A 164 -22.17 1.56 -1.36
C ARG A 164 -22.67 1.40 -2.80
N GLU A 165 -23.25 2.45 -3.36
CA GLU A 165 -23.81 2.48 -4.72
C GLU A 165 -22.73 2.33 -5.80
N LEU A 166 -21.47 2.62 -5.46
CA LEU A 166 -20.33 2.45 -6.36
C LEU A 166 -19.66 1.08 -6.20
N LEU A 167 -20.13 0.24 -5.27
CA LEU A 167 -19.53 -1.04 -4.90
C LEU A 167 -20.47 -2.20 -5.25
N ARG A 168 -19.89 -3.27 -5.79
CA ARG A 168 -20.58 -4.55 -5.97
C ARG A 168 -20.46 -5.39 -4.69
N PRO A 169 -21.38 -6.34 -4.48
CA PRO A 169 -21.26 -7.32 -3.40
C PRO A 169 -20.02 -8.21 -3.48
N SER A 170 -19.25 -8.19 -4.57
CA SER A 170 -17.98 -8.92 -4.72
C SER A 170 -16.77 -8.00 -4.86
N SER A 171 -16.94 -6.68 -4.70
CA SER A 171 -15.85 -5.71 -4.81
C SER A 171 -14.75 -5.92 -3.77
N LEU A 172 -13.51 -5.84 -4.22
CA LEU A 172 -12.28 -5.82 -3.43
C LEU A 172 -11.33 -4.81 -4.07
N LEU A 173 -11.20 -3.63 -3.45
CA LEU A 173 -10.34 -2.56 -3.95
C LEU A 173 -8.89 -2.85 -3.55
N THR A 174 -8.04 -3.20 -4.52
CA THR A 174 -6.70 -3.73 -4.23
C THR A 174 -5.55 -2.91 -4.76
N ASN A 175 -5.78 -1.99 -5.71
CA ASN A 175 -4.72 -1.16 -6.25
C ASN A 175 -5.10 0.32 -6.29
N LEU A 176 -4.08 1.18 -6.15
CA LEU A 176 -4.21 2.62 -6.12
C LEU A 176 -3.08 3.23 -6.96
N VAL A 177 -3.45 4.10 -7.90
CA VAL A 177 -2.53 4.94 -8.67
C VAL A 177 -2.96 6.39 -8.51
N LEU A 178 -1.98 7.25 -8.21
CA LEU A 178 -2.20 8.69 -8.09
C LEU A 178 -1.78 9.38 -9.39
N ASP A 179 -2.61 10.30 -9.86
CA ASP A 179 -2.33 11.17 -11.00
C ASP A 179 -2.26 12.61 -10.53
N GLU A 180 -1.03 13.12 -10.62
CA GLU A 180 -0.61 14.45 -10.17
C GLU A 180 -0.42 15.43 -11.32
N THR A 181 -0.72 15.01 -12.57
CA THR A 181 -0.47 15.80 -13.78
C THR A 181 -1.29 17.09 -13.80
N ARG A 182 -2.49 17.10 -13.21
CA ARG A 182 -3.34 18.31 -13.17
C ARG A 182 -2.93 19.31 -12.09
N SER A 183 -2.07 18.89 -11.17
CA SER A 183 -1.49 19.78 -10.16
C SER A 183 -0.20 20.44 -10.69
N SER A 184 0.20 20.19 -11.94
CA SER A 184 1.52 20.56 -12.53
C SER A 184 1.63 21.95 -13.17
N SER A 185 0.71 22.89 -12.92
CA SER A 185 1.12 24.28 -13.14
C SER A 185 2.28 24.52 -12.18
N ARG A 186 3.49 24.79 -12.68
CA ARG A 186 4.75 24.94 -11.89
C ARG A 186 4.68 26.05 -10.82
N LEU A 187 3.53 26.71 -10.71
CA LEU A 187 3.19 27.81 -9.83
C LEU A 187 2.18 27.42 -8.73
N SER A 188 1.60 26.21 -8.77
CA SER A 188 0.61 25.75 -7.79
C SER A 188 1.19 24.62 -6.95
N SER A 189 1.61 24.97 -5.74
CA SER A 189 2.07 24.06 -4.68
C SER A 189 0.95 23.22 -4.05
N THR A 190 -0.29 23.31 -4.54
CA THR A 190 -1.45 22.72 -3.88
C THR A 190 -1.74 21.30 -4.39
N CYS A 191 -1.54 20.29 -3.54
CA CYS A 191 -1.92 18.90 -3.79
C CYS A 191 -3.41 18.61 -3.53
N ASP A 192 -4.27 19.60 -3.79
CA ASP A 192 -5.73 19.49 -3.65
C ASP A 192 -6.40 18.97 -4.93
N HIS A 193 -5.63 18.89 -6.02
CA HIS A 193 -6.08 18.52 -7.36
C HIS A 193 -5.38 17.24 -7.85
N LEU A 194 -5.56 16.17 -7.07
CA LEU A 194 -5.09 14.83 -7.41
C LEU A 194 -6.27 13.93 -7.77
N TYR A 195 -6.02 13.02 -8.69
CA TYR A 195 -6.94 11.95 -9.03
C TYR A 195 -6.36 10.63 -8.54
N ALA A 196 -7.19 9.84 -7.87
CA ALA A 196 -6.89 8.46 -7.56
C ALA A 196 -7.61 7.57 -8.59
N TYR A 197 -6.90 6.58 -9.13
CA TYR A 197 -7.45 5.49 -9.92
C TYR A 197 -7.30 4.20 -9.13
N ILE A 198 -8.40 3.48 -8.99
CA ILE A 198 -8.48 2.31 -8.10
C ILE A 198 -8.97 1.14 -8.90
N SER A 199 -8.34 -0.02 -8.73
CA SER A 199 -8.81 -1.26 -9.35
C SER A 199 -9.66 -2.04 -8.37
N ASP A 200 -10.85 -2.41 -8.82
CA ASP A 200 -11.68 -3.42 -8.18
C ASP A 200 -11.34 -4.79 -8.76
N THR A 201 -10.70 -5.64 -7.97
CA THR A 201 -10.40 -7.02 -8.36
C THR A 201 -11.53 -7.92 -7.88
N VAL A 202 -12.35 -8.38 -8.81
CA VAL A 202 -13.44 -9.31 -8.52
C VAL A 202 -12.88 -10.59 -7.87
N ALA A 203 -13.45 -11.00 -6.74
CA ALA A 203 -13.16 -12.30 -6.12
C ALA A 203 -13.46 -13.44 -7.13
N PRO A 204 -12.71 -14.55 -7.12
CA PRO A 204 -12.83 -15.60 -8.13
C PRO A 204 -14.07 -16.47 -7.91
N GLU A 205 -15.26 -15.91 -8.10
CA GLU A 205 -16.46 -16.67 -8.42
C GLU A 205 -17.08 -16.03 -9.67
N TYR A 206 -16.80 -16.65 -10.82
CA TYR A 206 -17.48 -16.45 -12.10
C TYR A 206 -17.39 -15.05 -12.71
N SER A 207 -16.34 -14.79 -13.50
CA SER A 207 -16.48 -14.39 -14.92
C SER A 207 -15.15 -13.87 -15.50
N ALA A 208 -14.85 -14.31 -16.71
CA ALA A 208 -13.65 -13.97 -17.49
C ALA A 208 -13.63 -12.53 -18.05
N TYR A 209 -14.14 -11.55 -17.31
CA TYR A 209 -14.07 -10.14 -17.67
C TYR A 209 -13.45 -9.35 -16.51
N GLN A 210 -12.12 -9.26 -16.51
CA GLN A 210 -11.39 -8.21 -15.79
C GLN A 210 -11.77 -6.86 -16.40
N GLN A 211 -12.91 -6.29 -16.00
CA GLN A 211 -13.19 -4.89 -16.27
C GLN A 211 -12.60 -4.06 -15.14
N GLN A 212 -11.47 -3.44 -15.47
CA GLN A 212 -10.83 -2.39 -14.71
C GLN A 212 -11.74 -1.16 -14.68
N PHE A 213 -12.58 -1.06 -13.65
CA PHE A 213 -13.36 0.16 -13.43
C PHE A 213 -12.47 1.20 -12.75
N LEU A 214 -11.99 2.17 -13.55
CA LEU A 214 -11.38 3.41 -13.07
C LEU A 214 -12.40 4.16 -12.22
N GLN A 215 -12.33 4.02 -10.89
CA GLN A 215 -13.02 4.95 -10.02
C GLN A 215 -12.19 6.23 -9.91
N LEU A 216 -12.57 7.25 -10.68
CA LEU A 216 -12.07 8.61 -10.51
C LEU A 216 -12.67 9.18 -9.22
N VAL A 217 -11.87 9.29 -8.16
CA VAL A 217 -12.26 10.02 -6.95
C VAL A 217 -11.61 11.40 -6.99
N PRO A 218 -12.29 12.46 -7.52
CA PRO A 218 -11.80 13.82 -7.35
C PRO A 218 -11.97 14.24 -5.89
N LEU A 219 -10.86 14.59 -5.23
CA LEU A 219 -10.80 14.97 -3.81
C LEU A 219 -11.73 16.14 -3.40
N ARG A 220 -12.24 16.93 -4.36
CA ARG A 220 -13.20 18.01 -4.09
C ARG A 220 -14.64 17.55 -3.88
N ARG A 221 -15.02 16.32 -4.27
CA ARG A 221 -16.43 15.87 -4.25
C ARG A 221 -16.76 14.79 -3.23
N VAL A 222 -15.80 14.33 -2.43
CA VAL A 222 -16.14 13.43 -1.30
C VAL A 222 -16.26 14.28 -0.05
N PRO A 223 -17.46 14.41 0.54
CA PRO A 223 -17.64 15.16 1.77
C PRO A 223 -16.69 14.59 2.82
N SER A 224 -15.96 15.47 3.50
CA SER A 224 -15.26 15.11 4.72
C SER A 224 -16.34 14.84 5.76
N PHE A 225 -16.67 13.57 5.99
CA PHE A 225 -17.48 13.20 7.14
C PHE A 225 -16.54 13.21 8.34
N LEU A 226 -16.59 14.29 9.11
CA LEU A 226 -16.13 14.33 10.50
C LEU A 226 -17.21 13.68 11.38
#